data_AF-A0A2E8CEE8-F1
#
_entry.id   AF-A0A2E8CEE8-F1
#
_cell.length_a   1.000
_cell.length_b   1.000
_cell.length_c   1.000
_cell.angle_alpha   90.00
_cell.angle_beta   90.00
_cell.angle_gamma   90.00
#
_symmetry.space_group_name_H-M   'P 1'
#
loop_
_entity.id
_entity.type
_entity.pdbx_description
1 polymer ?
#
loop_
_entity_poly.entity_id
_entity_poly.type
_entity_poly.pdbx_seq_one_letter_code
_entity_poly.pdbx_strand_id
1 'polypeptide(L)'
;MFANQLEVNKVFVTNLLASSLVFVGFLLEGSIKTVVLNAGFFSLSGSVTNWLAIYMLFDRVPGFYGSGVIPLRFEEFKLGIRHLIMTEFFDRSDLGVFFSQDGSVQRDLGEKLTNIADGLELEKAFNSLIDVIMNSSFGSMLGMLGGRDALVPLREPFIERMKSYLKEELSNAEFKQSLEESIKTTLDNSSVREKLANLIDARLDEMTPEIVKDIIQNMIRKHLGWLVIWGAVFGGAIGVTLSSLQLLA
;
A
#
# COMPACT_ATOMS: atom_id res chain seq x y z
N MET A 1 1.11 -8.26 -19.18
CA MET A 1 0.80 -8.73 -20.55
C MET A 1 0.67 -10.26 -20.66
N PHE A 2 1.61 -11.05 -20.13
CA PHE A 2 1.60 -12.54 -20.23
C PHE A 2 0.41 -13.25 -19.56
N ALA A 3 -0.09 -12.77 -18.42
CA ALA A 3 -1.26 -13.37 -17.77
C ALA A 3 -2.56 -13.21 -18.58
N ASN A 4 -2.65 -12.17 -19.41
CA ASN A 4 -3.83 -11.90 -20.23
C ASN A 4 -3.97 -12.93 -21.37
N GLN A 5 -2.85 -13.48 -21.86
CA GLN A 5 -2.85 -14.45 -22.96
C GLN A 5 -3.29 -15.85 -22.52
N LEU A 6 -2.88 -16.30 -21.33
CA LEU A 6 -3.20 -17.65 -20.83
C LEU A 6 -4.69 -17.84 -20.53
N GLU A 7 -5.42 -16.80 -20.15
CA GLU A 7 -6.85 -16.90 -19.82
C GLU A 7 -7.76 -16.73 -21.02
N VAL A 8 -7.42 -15.80 -21.91
CA VAL A 8 -8.04 -15.75 -23.24
C VAL A 8 -7.89 -17.13 -23.89
N ASN A 9 -6.75 -17.79 -23.70
CA ASN A 9 -6.55 -19.17 -24.17
C ASN A 9 -7.52 -20.17 -23.49
N LYS A 10 -7.73 -20.12 -22.17
CA LYS A 10 -8.70 -21.01 -21.48
C LYS A 10 -10.13 -20.84 -22.02
N VAL A 11 -10.63 -19.60 -22.07
CA VAL A 11 -11.98 -19.30 -22.55
C VAL A 11 -12.13 -19.69 -24.02
N PHE A 12 -11.16 -19.30 -24.85
CA PHE A 12 -11.15 -19.61 -26.28
C PHE A 12 -11.14 -21.12 -26.52
N VAL A 13 -10.23 -21.86 -25.87
CA VAL A 13 -10.14 -23.32 -25.99
C VAL A 13 -11.43 -23.98 -25.51
N THR A 14 -12.01 -23.52 -24.40
CA THR A 14 -13.27 -24.08 -23.89
C THR A 14 -14.42 -23.91 -24.89
N ASN A 15 -14.61 -22.69 -25.40
CA ASN A 15 -15.63 -22.39 -26.40
C ASN A 15 -15.38 -23.14 -27.71
N LEU A 16 -14.12 -23.27 -28.13
CA LEU A 16 -13.73 -24.02 -29.31
C LEU A 16 -14.04 -25.51 -29.17
N LEU A 17 -13.73 -26.11 -28.02
CA LEU A 17 -14.04 -27.51 -27.72
C LEU A 17 -15.54 -27.75 -27.66
N ALA A 18 -16.29 -26.88 -26.99
CA ALA A 18 -17.75 -26.97 -26.95
C ALA A 18 -18.38 -26.83 -28.35
N SER A 19 -17.89 -25.88 -29.16
CA SER A 19 -18.33 -25.71 -30.56
C SER A 19 -17.96 -26.93 -31.42
N SER A 20 -16.77 -27.49 -31.22
CA SER A 20 -16.34 -28.70 -31.91
C SER A 20 -17.21 -29.90 -31.55
N LEU A 21 -17.65 -30.00 -30.29
CA LEU A 21 -18.57 -31.05 -29.85
C LEU A 21 -19.94 -30.93 -30.54
N VAL A 22 -20.46 -29.71 -30.69
CA VAL A 22 -21.67 -29.45 -31.49
C VAL A 22 -21.47 -29.88 -32.94
N PHE A 23 -20.34 -29.50 -33.55
CA PHE A 23 -20.02 -29.86 -34.94
C PHE A 23 -19.94 -31.38 -35.14
N VAL A 24 -19.23 -32.10 -34.26
CA VAL A 24 -19.15 -33.57 -34.27
C VAL A 24 -20.55 -34.17 -34.10
N GLY A 25 -21.39 -33.59 -33.24
CA GLY A 25 -22.78 -34.01 -33.08
C GLY A 25 -23.58 -34.00 -34.40
N PHE A 26 -23.33 -33.05 -35.30
CA PHE A 26 -23.99 -33.01 -36.61
C PHE A 26 -23.54 -34.11 -37.58
N LEU A 27 -22.33 -34.65 -37.39
CA LEU A 27 -21.77 -35.73 -38.23
C LEU A 27 -22.19 -37.13 -37.78
N LEU A 28 -22.81 -37.25 -36.60
CA LEU A 28 -23.23 -38.53 -36.02
C LEU A 28 -24.68 -38.88 -36.39
N GLU A 29 -24.99 -40.17 -36.37
CA GLU A 29 -26.31 -40.72 -36.68
C GLU A 29 -26.88 -41.52 -35.49
N GLY A 30 -28.20 -41.77 -35.53
CA GLY A 30 -28.91 -42.53 -34.51
C GLY A 30 -29.02 -41.83 -33.15
N SER A 31 -29.29 -42.60 -32.09
CA SER A 31 -29.52 -42.09 -30.74
C SER A 31 -28.32 -41.34 -30.14
N ILE A 32 -27.10 -41.64 -30.59
CA ILE A 32 -25.87 -40.98 -30.16
C ILE A 32 -25.83 -39.51 -30.62
N LYS A 33 -26.40 -39.20 -31.79
CA LYS A 33 -26.52 -37.84 -32.31
C LYS A 33 -27.18 -36.90 -31.31
N THR A 34 -28.34 -37.29 -30.80
CA THR A 34 -29.14 -36.47 -29.87
C THR A 34 -28.37 -36.18 -28.58
N VAL A 35 -27.70 -37.19 -28.03
CA VAL A 35 -26.89 -37.05 -26.80
C VAL A 35 -25.74 -36.08 -27.02
N VAL A 36 -24.97 -36.24 -28.10
CA VAL A 36 -23.79 -35.40 -28.38
C VAL A 36 -24.18 -33.98 -28.73
N LEU A 37 -25.26 -33.77 -29.52
CA LEU A 37 -25.75 -32.42 -29.84
C LEU A 37 -26.23 -31.68 -28.60
N ASN A 38 -27.04 -32.31 -27.74
CA ASN A 38 -27.51 -31.67 -26.52
C ASN A 38 -26.35 -31.39 -25.56
N ALA A 39 -25.42 -32.34 -25.38
CA ALA A 39 -24.20 -32.09 -24.62
C ALA A 39 -23.41 -30.89 -25.18
N GLY A 40 -23.23 -30.82 -26.49
CA GLY A 40 -22.57 -29.71 -27.19
C GLY A 40 -23.29 -28.37 -26.97
N PHE A 41 -24.60 -28.30 -27.21
CA PHE A 41 -25.37 -27.06 -27.09
C PHE A 41 -25.42 -26.53 -25.66
N PHE A 42 -25.67 -27.39 -24.68
CA PHE A 42 -25.66 -26.97 -23.28
C PHE A 42 -24.26 -26.60 -22.80
N SER A 43 -23.22 -27.32 -23.24
CA SER A 43 -21.82 -26.98 -22.95
C SER A 43 -21.43 -25.62 -23.56
N LEU A 44 -21.79 -25.37 -24.82
CA LEU A 44 -21.51 -24.11 -25.50
C LEU A 44 -22.28 -22.95 -24.88
N SER A 45 -23.57 -23.15 -24.58
CA SER A 45 -24.39 -22.14 -23.90
C SER A 45 -23.83 -21.80 -22.51
N GLY A 46 -23.44 -22.82 -21.73
CA GLY A 46 -22.88 -22.62 -20.39
C GLY A 46 -21.55 -21.86 -20.41
N SER A 47 -20.65 -22.19 -21.32
CA SER A 47 -19.38 -21.48 -21.48
C SER A 47 -19.55 -20.05 -22.01
N VAL A 48 -20.36 -19.84 -23.04
CA VAL A 48 -20.60 -18.50 -23.61
C VAL A 48 -21.32 -17.59 -22.62
N THR A 49 -22.36 -18.08 -21.95
CA THR A 49 -23.12 -17.29 -20.96
C THR A 49 -22.23 -16.88 -19.81
N ASN A 50 -21.38 -17.79 -19.32
CA ASN A 50 -20.49 -17.45 -18.24
C ASN A 50 -19.35 -16.51 -18.68
N TRP A 51 -18.82 -16.67 -19.89
CA TRP A 51 -17.88 -15.71 -20.46
C TRP A 51 -18.51 -14.32 -20.53
N LEU A 52 -19.74 -14.21 -21.00
CA LEU A 52 -20.48 -12.96 -21.06
C LEU A 52 -20.70 -12.38 -19.66
N ALA A 53 -21.03 -13.21 -18.67
CA ALA A 53 -21.16 -12.78 -17.27
C ALA A 53 -19.86 -12.15 -16.76
N ILE A 54 -18.71 -12.79 -17.00
CA ILE A 54 -17.40 -12.24 -16.62
C ILE A 54 -17.15 -10.92 -17.34
N TYR A 55 -17.43 -10.84 -18.65
CA TYR A 55 -17.28 -9.60 -19.41
C TYR A 55 -18.15 -8.47 -18.83
N MET A 56 -19.41 -8.76 -18.52
CA MET A 56 -20.36 -7.82 -17.92
C MET A 56 -19.97 -7.36 -16.51
N LEU A 57 -19.11 -8.07 -15.77
CA LEU A 57 -18.63 -7.56 -14.48
C LEU A 57 -17.75 -6.31 -14.67
N PHE A 58 -16.93 -6.31 -15.72
CA PHE A 58 -15.88 -5.32 -15.95
C PHE A 58 -16.29 -4.23 -16.95
N ASP A 59 -17.17 -4.56 -17.89
CA ASP A 59 -17.56 -3.68 -18.99
C ASP A 59 -19.08 -3.53 -19.07
N ARG A 60 -19.53 -2.31 -19.40
CA ARG A 60 -20.96 -2.06 -19.64
C ARG A 60 -21.34 -2.60 -21.00
N VAL A 61 -22.42 -3.36 -21.03
CA VAL A 61 -22.99 -3.94 -22.25
C VAL A 61 -24.36 -3.28 -22.48
N PRO A 62 -24.58 -2.64 -23.65
CA PRO A 62 -25.86 -1.99 -23.94
C PRO A 62 -26.98 -3.03 -23.93
N GLY A 63 -28.09 -2.72 -23.24
CA GLY A 63 -29.24 -3.60 -23.10
C GLY A 63 -29.18 -4.60 -21.93
N PHE A 64 -28.06 -4.72 -21.22
CA PHE A 64 -27.93 -5.62 -20.06
C PHE A 64 -27.85 -4.81 -18.75
N TYR A 65 -28.94 -4.83 -17.98
CA TYR A 65 -29.00 -4.26 -16.64
C TYR A 65 -28.02 -4.99 -15.71
N GLY A 66 -27.24 -4.24 -14.92
CA GLY A 66 -26.22 -4.78 -14.03
C GLY A 66 -24.85 -5.03 -14.67
N SER A 67 -24.65 -4.66 -15.95
CA SER A 67 -23.33 -4.67 -16.58
C SER A 67 -22.45 -3.51 -16.09
N GLY A 68 -21.13 -3.72 -16.08
CA GLY A 68 -20.13 -2.82 -15.54
C GLY A 68 -20.20 -2.65 -14.01
N VAL A 69 -20.57 -3.69 -13.26
CA VAL A 69 -20.79 -3.57 -11.80
C VAL A 69 -19.55 -3.10 -11.03
N ILE A 70 -18.34 -3.53 -11.44
CA ILE A 70 -17.08 -3.14 -10.79
C ILE A 70 -16.83 -1.63 -10.91
N PRO A 71 -16.75 -1.04 -12.12
CA PRO A 71 -16.56 0.40 -12.24
C PRO A 71 -17.76 1.21 -11.71
N LEU A 72 -18.96 0.64 -11.67
CA LEU A 72 -20.14 1.28 -11.06
C LEU A 72 -20.03 1.44 -9.54
N ARG A 73 -19.33 0.53 -8.86
CA ARG A 73 -19.16 0.53 -7.39
C ARG A 73 -17.80 1.07 -6.95
N PHE A 74 -17.11 1.85 -7.79
CA PHE A 74 -15.76 2.33 -7.50
C PHE A 74 -15.66 3.10 -6.17
N GLU A 75 -16.68 3.89 -5.80
CA GLU A 75 -16.73 4.60 -4.52
C GLU A 75 -16.72 3.64 -3.32
N GLU A 76 -17.45 2.52 -3.40
CA GLU A 76 -17.44 1.50 -2.35
C GLU A 76 -16.04 0.89 -2.20
N PHE A 77 -15.35 0.64 -3.31
CA PHE A 77 -13.97 0.16 -3.29
C PHE A 77 -13.00 1.18 -2.67
N LYS A 78 -13.14 2.46 -3.00
CA LYS A 78 -12.33 3.55 -2.45
C LYS A 78 -12.47 3.64 -0.92
N LEU A 79 -13.72 3.59 -0.44
CA LEU A 79 -14.00 3.54 1.00
C LEU A 79 -13.44 2.29 1.67
N GLY A 80 -13.54 1.13 1.01
CA GLY A 80 -12.95 -0.12 1.49
C GLY A 80 -11.43 -0.05 1.62
N ILE A 81 -10.73 0.51 0.63
CA ILE A 81 -9.28 0.70 0.67
C ILE A 81 -8.89 1.66 1.79
N ARG A 82 -9.62 2.77 1.93
CA ARG A 82 -9.40 3.72 3.04
C ARG A 82 -9.48 3.00 4.38
N HIS A 83 -10.54 2.23 4.58
CA HIS A 83 -10.76 1.50 5.82
C HIS A 83 -9.62 0.52 6.08
N LEU A 84 -9.25 -0.28 5.09
CA LEU A 84 -8.14 -1.23 5.18
C LEU A 84 -6.84 -0.52 5.62
N ILE A 85 -6.48 0.59 4.98
CA ILE A 85 -5.26 1.33 5.31
C ILE A 85 -5.35 1.90 6.73
N MET A 86 -6.43 2.60 7.05
CA MET A 86 -6.55 3.34 8.32
C MET A 86 -6.73 2.43 9.55
N THR A 87 -7.30 1.25 9.36
CA THR A 87 -7.64 0.31 10.44
C THR A 87 -6.61 -0.82 10.54
N GLU A 88 -6.22 -1.45 9.43
CA GLU A 88 -5.34 -2.63 9.49
C GLU A 88 -3.85 -2.28 9.51
N PHE A 89 -3.45 -1.14 8.93
CA PHE A 89 -2.03 -0.74 8.87
C PHE A 89 -1.65 0.37 9.86
N PHE A 90 -2.62 1.20 10.26
CA PHE A 90 -2.39 2.38 11.08
C PHE A 90 -3.25 2.40 12.35
N ASP A 91 -3.49 1.24 12.96
CA ASP A 91 -4.11 1.20 14.27
C ASP A 91 -3.20 1.85 15.34
N ARG A 92 -3.80 2.26 16.46
CA ARG A 92 -3.17 3.08 17.51
C ARG A 92 -1.87 2.48 18.08
N SER A 93 -1.60 1.20 17.89
CA SER A 93 -0.40 0.52 18.41
C SER A 93 0.82 0.58 17.49
N ASP A 94 0.65 0.75 16.18
CA ASP A 94 1.66 0.26 15.24
C ASP A 94 2.67 1.35 14.80
N LEU A 95 2.25 2.61 14.78
CA LEU A 95 3.12 3.73 14.37
C LEU A 95 4.28 3.98 15.35
N GLY A 96 4.00 3.99 16.65
CA GLY A 96 5.03 4.15 17.67
C GLY A 96 6.00 2.95 17.72
N VAL A 97 5.53 1.74 17.38
CA VAL A 97 6.38 0.55 17.32
C VAL A 97 7.27 0.57 16.09
N PHE A 98 6.75 0.97 14.92
CA PHE A 98 7.51 1.05 13.67
C PHE A 98 8.77 1.92 13.77
N PHE A 99 8.67 3.06 14.46
CA PHE A 99 9.83 3.95 14.67
C PHE A 99 10.84 3.45 15.71
N SER A 100 10.38 2.72 16.73
CA SER A 100 11.26 2.16 17.77
C SER A 100 11.97 0.88 17.33
N GLN A 101 11.40 0.11 16.40
CA GLN A 101 11.96 -1.18 15.99
C GLN A 101 13.15 -1.03 15.04
N ASP A 102 13.23 0.07 14.30
CA ASP A 102 14.30 0.31 13.35
C ASP A 102 15.44 1.10 14.00
N GLY A 103 16.38 0.38 14.63
CA GLY A 103 17.59 0.97 15.23
C GLY A 103 18.50 1.72 14.23
N SER A 104 18.16 1.75 12.94
CA SER A 104 18.76 2.63 11.94
C SER A 104 18.38 4.10 12.16
N VAL A 105 17.14 4.38 12.56
CA VAL A 105 16.65 5.74 12.86
C VAL A 105 17.42 6.34 14.03
N GLN A 106 17.70 5.55 15.05
CA GLN A 106 18.46 5.96 16.24
C GLN A 106 19.92 6.29 15.91
N ARG A 107 20.52 5.57 14.95
CA ARG A 107 21.89 5.80 14.49
C ARG A 107 21.99 7.05 13.63
N ASP A 108 21.06 7.23 12.69
CA ASP A 108 21.00 8.40 11.78
C ASP A 108 20.64 9.71 12.54
N LEU A 109 19.74 9.64 13.52
CA LEU A 109 19.45 10.77 14.42
C LEU A 109 20.67 11.17 15.24
N GLY A 110 21.39 10.20 15.83
CA GLY A 110 22.60 10.48 16.60
C GLY A 110 23.68 11.18 15.77
N GLU A 111 23.88 10.74 14.52
CA GLU A 111 24.84 11.35 13.61
C GLU A 111 24.41 12.75 13.13
N LYS A 112 23.11 12.96 12.89
CA LYS A 112 22.59 14.29 12.55
C LYS A 112 22.67 15.27 13.71
N LEU A 113 22.43 14.83 14.94
CA LEU A 113 22.50 15.67 16.14
C LEU A 113 23.93 16.11 16.44
N THR A 114 24.91 15.21 16.30
CA THR A 114 26.33 15.58 16.45
C THR A 114 26.78 16.56 15.37
N ASN A 115 26.28 16.44 14.14
CA ASN A 115 26.51 17.43 13.08
C ASN A 115 25.85 18.79 13.37
N ILE A 116 24.69 18.82 14.03
CA ILE A 116 24.06 20.08 14.48
C ILE A 116 24.94 20.77 15.52
N ALA A 117 25.57 20.03 16.43
CA ALA A 117 26.51 20.59 17.40
C ALA A 117 27.73 21.25 16.73
N ASP A 118 28.11 20.83 15.52
CA ASP A 118 29.16 21.47 14.73
C ASP A 118 28.76 22.85 14.21
N GLY A 119 27.47 23.11 13.99
CA GLY A 119 26.93 24.37 13.46
C GLY A 119 26.45 25.38 14.49
N LEU A 120 26.58 25.10 15.80
CA LEU A 120 26.16 26.02 16.86
C LEU A 120 27.10 27.23 16.96
N GLU A 121 26.53 28.43 17.08
CA GLU A 121 27.28 29.69 17.25
C GLU A 121 27.80 29.86 18.70
N LEU A 122 28.82 29.08 19.06
CA LEU A 122 29.41 29.10 20.41
C LEU A 122 30.15 30.41 20.73
N GLU A 123 30.52 31.19 19.71
CA GLU A 123 31.09 32.54 19.90
C GLU A 123 30.13 33.49 20.61
N LYS A 124 28.83 33.45 20.24
CA LYS A 124 27.81 34.27 20.91
C LYS A 124 27.60 33.82 22.35
N ALA A 125 27.61 32.52 22.60
CA ALA A 125 27.53 31.96 23.95
C ALA A 125 28.72 32.41 24.81
N PHE A 126 29.93 32.40 24.26
CA PHE A 126 31.11 32.91 24.94
C PHE A 126 30.99 34.40 25.25
N ASN A 127 30.62 35.23 24.28
CA ASN A 127 30.46 36.66 24.50
C ASN A 127 29.39 36.99 25.56
N SER A 128 28.28 36.24 25.58
CA SER A 128 27.26 36.34 26.62
C SER A 128 27.80 35.96 28.00
N LEU A 129 28.60 34.88 28.09
CA LEU A 129 29.27 34.50 29.34
C LEU A 129 30.19 35.62 29.84
N ILE A 130 30.95 36.25 28.94
CA ILE A 130 31.79 37.40 29.27
C ILE A 130 30.95 38.56 29.79
N ASP A 131 29.84 38.88 29.15
CA ASP A 131 28.93 39.95 29.61
C ASP A 131 28.39 39.67 31.01
N VAL A 132 28.01 38.42 31.30
CA VAL A 132 27.55 38.02 32.64
C VAL A 132 28.67 38.17 33.68
N ILE A 133 29.90 37.74 33.37
CA ILE A 133 31.05 37.88 34.27
C ILE A 133 31.35 39.36 34.53
N MET A 134 31.36 40.20 33.50
CA MET A 134 31.65 41.63 33.61
C MET A 134 30.58 42.39 34.41
N ASN A 135 29.33 41.93 34.38
CA ASN A 135 28.23 42.49 35.17
C ASN A 135 28.14 41.90 36.60
N SER A 136 28.98 40.93 36.94
CA SER A 136 29.02 40.32 38.27
C SER A 136 30.02 41.02 39.20
N SER A 137 30.01 40.67 40.48
CA SER A 137 31.04 41.11 41.46
C SER A 137 32.47 40.72 41.03
N PHE A 138 32.61 39.71 40.17
CA PHE A 138 33.89 39.27 39.62
C PHE A 138 34.42 40.24 38.55
N GLY A 139 33.53 40.92 37.81
CA GLY A 139 33.91 41.88 36.77
C GLY A 139 34.67 43.10 37.32
N SER A 140 34.26 43.61 38.48
CA SER A 140 34.94 44.71 39.18
C SER A 140 36.37 44.35 39.57
N MET A 141 36.63 43.09 39.92
CA MET A 141 37.96 42.60 40.25
C MET A 141 38.82 42.38 38.99
N LEU A 142 38.19 41.91 37.91
CA LEU A 142 38.84 41.68 36.63
C LEU A 142 39.25 42.97 35.92
N GLY A 143 38.56 44.08 36.17
CA GLY A 143 38.89 45.41 35.63
C GLY A 143 40.32 45.85 35.94
N MET A 144 40.88 45.43 37.09
CA MET A 144 42.26 45.75 37.46
C MET A 144 43.31 44.91 36.71
N LEU A 145 42.90 43.80 36.08
CA LEU A 145 43.75 42.84 35.37
C LEU A 145 43.59 42.91 33.84
N GLY A 146 42.99 43.97 33.31
CA GLY A 146 42.74 44.15 31.87
C GLY A 146 41.30 43.91 31.43
N GLY A 147 40.38 43.68 32.36
CA GLY A 147 38.93 43.64 32.10
C GLY A 147 38.54 42.56 31.10
N ARG A 148 37.75 42.93 30.09
CA ARG A 148 37.20 42.00 29.09
C ARG A 148 38.30 41.30 28.28
N ASP A 149 39.37 42.03 27.98
CA ASP A 149 40.44 41.56 27.09
C ASP A 149 41.27 40.44 27.74
N ALA A 150 41.30 40.38 29.08
CA ALA A 150 41.97 39.32 29.82
C ALA A 150 41.33 37.93 29.60
N LEU A 151 40.06 37.88 29.19
CA LEU A 151 39.31 36.65 28.98
C LEU A 151 39.32 36.19 27.51
N VAL A 152 39.69 37.05 26.56
CA VAL A 152 39.73 36.72 25.12
C VAL A 152 40.56 35.45 24.82
N PRO A 153 41.72 35.20 25.45
CA PRO A 153 42.49 33.97 25.21
C PRO A 153 41.75 32.68 25.58
N LEU A 154 40.68 32.76 26.39
CA LEU A 154 39.86 31.61 26.78
C LEU A 154 38.75 31.29 25.77
N ARG A 155 38.58 32.10 24.72
CA ARG A 155 37.52 31.93 23.72
C ARG A 155 37.62 30.59 23.01
N GLU A 156 38.72 30.34 22.30
CA GLU A 156 38.97 29.09 21.58
C GLU A 156 38.86 27.85 22.50
N PRO A 157 39.53 27.78 23.67
CA PRO A 157 39.43 26.60 24.53
C PRO A 157 38.03 26.41 25.12
N PHE A 158 37.27 27.47 25.37
CA PHE A 158 35.86 27.36 25.76
C PHE A 158 35.02 26.75 24.64
N ILE A 159 35.15 27.27 23.42
CA ILE A 159 34.40 26.81 22.24
C ILE A 159 34.69 25.32 21.98
N GLU A 160 35.96 24.92 21.97
CA GLU A 160 36.34 23.52 21.76
C GLU A 160 35.80 22.61 22.87
N ARG A 161 35.93 23.02 24.13
CA ARG A 161 35.47 22.21 25.27
C ARG A 161 33.96 22.04 25.26
N MET A 162 33.21 23.12 25.01
CA MET A 162 31.76 23.09 24.90
C MET A 162 31.29 22.22 23.75
N LYS A 163 31.96 22.33 22.59
CA LYS A 163 31.66 21.51 21.41
C LYS A 163 31.88 20.02 21.68
N SER A 164 32.98 19.67 22.34
CA SER A 164 33.27 18.30 22.77
C SER A 164 32.23 17.78 23.75
N TYR A 165 31.87 18.59 24.77
CA TYR A 165 30.85 18.23 25.75
C TYR A 165 29.49 17.96 25.10
N LEU A 166 29.06 18.82 24.19
CA LEU A 166 27.80 18.64 23.47
C LEU A 166 27.81 17.39 22.59
N LYS A 167 28.92 17.07 21.91
CA LYS A 167 29.03 15.84 21.11
C LYS A 167 28.94 14.58 21.97
N GLU A 168 29.56 14.61 23.14
CA GLU A 168 29.53 13.51 24.10
C GLU A 168 28.11 13.31 24.66
N GLU A 169 27.46 14.38 25.08
CA GLU A 169 26.10 14.35 25.64
C GLU A 169 25.06 13.92 24.59
N LEU A 170 25.15 14.43 23.35
CA LEU A 170 24.26 14.02 22.25
C LEU A 170 24.49 12.57 21.82
N SER A 171 25.66 12.00 22.14
CA SER A 171 25.97 10.60 21.89
C SER A 171 25.51 9.67 23.01
N ASN A 172 25.19 10.21 24.19
CA ASN A 172 24.76 9.49 25.38
C ASN A 172 23.47 8.70 25.11
N ALA A 173 23.43 7.46 25.61
CA ALA A 173 22.29 6.57 25.47
C ALA A 173 21.04 7.10 26.18
N GLU A 174 21.20 7.76 27.33
CA GLU A 174 20.08 8.29 28.12
C GLU A 174 19.39 9.46 27.40
N PHE A 175 20.17 10.38 26.83
CA PHE A 175 19.64 11.47 26.00
C PHE A 175 18.91 10.94 24.76
N LYS A 176 19.50 9.95 24.07
CA LYS A 176 18.88 9.31 22.90
C LYS A 176 17.54 8.64 23.26
N GLN A 177 17.47 7.97 24.41
CA GLN A 177 16.25 7.33 24.88
C GLN A 177 15.16 8.36 25.22
N SER A 178 15.51 9.44 25.91
CA SER A 178 14.56 10.53 26.22
C SER A 178 14.04 11.24 24.96
N LEU A 179 14.92 11.45 23.98
CA LEU A 179 14.54 12.00 22.68
C LEU A 179 13.61 11.06 21.92
N GLU A 180 13.88 9.75 21.94
CA GLU A 180 13.02 8.74 21.31
C GLU A 180 11.62 8.73 21.94
N GLU A 181 11.53 8.76 23.26
CA GLU A 181 10.24 8.77 23.96
C GLU A 181 9.43 10.05 23.65
N SER A 182 10.12 11.17 23.50
CA SER A 182 9.53 12.45 23.07
C SER A 182 9.03 12.39 21.62
N ILE A 183 9.81 11.80 20.71
CA ILE A 183 9.42 11.59 19.31
C ILE A 183 8.22 10.64 19.24
N LYS A 184 8.25 9.52 19.97
CA LYS A 184 7.16 8.54 20.02
C LYS A 184 5.85 9.16 20.48
N THR A 185 5.89 9.93 21.57
CA THR A 185 4.71 10.66 22.07
C THR A 185 4.18 11.68 21.05
N THR A 186 5.07 12.27 20.25
CA THR A 186 4.70 13.21 19.18
C THR A 186 4.13 12.50 17.95
N LEU A 187 4.60 11.29 17.63
CA LEU A 187 4.11 10.48 16.51
C LEU A 187 2.78 9.78 16.84
N ASP A 188 2.60 9.36 18.09
CA ASP A 188 1.31 8.88 18.62
C ASP A 188 0.28 10.01 18.76
N ASN A 189 0.69 11.26 18.50
CA ASN A 189 -0.19 12.39 18.49
C ASN A 189 -1.12 12.34 17.26
N SER A 190 -2.41 12.53 17.51
CA SER A 190 -3.50 12.54 16.52
C SER A 190 -3.21 13.36 15.25
N SER A 191 -2.37 14.39 15.33
CA SER A 191 -2.01 15.27 14.21
C SER A 191 -1.21 14.59 13.09
N VAL A 192 -0.31 13.64 13.39
CA VAL A 192 0.44 12.91 12.35
C VAL A 192 -0.49 11.96 11.61
N ARG A 193 -1.36 11.28 12.36
CA ARG A 193 -2.39 10.41 11.80
C ARG A 193 -3.35 11.18 10.91
N GLU A 194 -3.77 12.38 11.31
CA GLU A 194 -4.63 13.24 10.50
C GLU A 194 -3.96 13.67 9.20
N LYS A 195 -2.67 14.06 9.24
CA LYS A 195 -1.90 14.36 8.03
C LYS A 195 -1.79 13.17 7.08
N LEU A 196 -1.52 11.98 7.62
CA LEU A 196 -1.47 10.75 6.83
C LEU A 196 -2.84 10.39 6.25
N ALA A 197 -3.91 10.52 7.05
CA ALA A 197 -5.28 10.30 6.59
C ALA A 197 -5.62 11.22 5.41
N ASN A 198 -5.27 12.51 5.50
CA ASN A 198 -5.48 13.49 4.44
C ASN A 198 -4.66 13.17 3.18
N LEU A 199 -3.42 12.69 3.34
CA LEU A 199 -2.59 12.25 2.21
C LEU A 199 -3.21 11.04 1.50
N ILE A 200 -3.70 10.06 2.28
CA ILE A 200 -4.38 8.87 1.76
C ILE A 200 -5.66 9.29 1.04
N ASP A 201 -6.46 10.17 1.64
CA ASP A 201 -7.70 10.68 1.03
C ASP A 201 -7.41 11.38 -0.30
N ALA A 202 -6.38 12.22 -0.38
CA ALA A 202 -5.98 12.86 -1.63
C ALA A 202 -5.58 11.83 -2.72
N ARG A 203 -4.86 10.77 -2.35
CA ARG A 203 -4.50 9.70 -3.29
C ARG A 203 -5.68 8.83 -3.71
N LEU A 204 -6.62 8.61 -2.81
CA LEU A 204 -7.87 7.93 -3.11
C LEU A 204 -8.77 8.78 -4.01
N ASP A 205 -8.75 10.11 -3.87
CA ASP A 205 -9.48 11.03 -4.74
C ASP A 205 -8.96 11.04 -6.18
N GLU A 206 -7.68 10.75 -6.38
CA GLU A 206 -7.08 10.54 -7.71
C GLU A 206 -7.49 9.20 -8.35
N MET A 207 -8.09 8.27 -7.60
CA MET A 207 -8.50 6.99 -8.15
C MET A 207 -9.70 7.12 -9.09
N THR A 208 -9.49 6.68 -10.33
CA THR A 208 -10.55 6.59 -11.33
C THR A 208 -11.19 5.19 -11.33
N PRO A 209 -12.42 5.06 -11.86
CA PRO A 209 -13.05 3.76 -12.06
C PRO A 209 -12.19 2.78 -12.88
N GLU A 210 -11.37 3.28 -13.80
CA GLU A 210 -10.45 2.48 -14.62
C GLU A 210 -9.33 1.87 -13.78
N ILE A 211 -8.74 2.64 -12.86
CA ILE A 211 -7.71 2.13 -11.94
C ILE A 211 -8.27 1.01 -11.07
N VAL A 212 -9.47 1.19 -10.51
CA VAL A 212 -10.13 0.16 -9.69
C VAL A 212 -10.43 -1.09 -10.52
N LYS A 213 -10.94 -0.89 -11.74
CA LYS A 213 -11.19 -1.99 -12.69
C LYS A 213 -9.91 -2.79 -12.92
N ASP A 214 -8.78 -2.13 -13.20
CA ASP A 214 -7.51 -2.79 -13.46
C ASP A 214 -6.97 -3.55 -12.24
N ILE A 215 -7.06 -2.97 -11.04
CA ILE A 215 -6.64 -3.65 -9.80
C ILE A 215 -7.46 -4.93 -9.59
N ILE A 216 -8.78 -4.82 -9.61
CA ILE A 216 -9.67 -5.96 -9.39
C ILE A 216 -9.48 -7.00 -10.49
N GLN A 217 -9.43 -6.57 -11.76
CA GLN A 217 -9.24 -7.47 -12.88
C GLN A 217 -7.91 -8.24 -12.76
N ASN A 218 -6.82 -7.59 -12.35
CA ASN A 218 -5.54 -8.29 -12.14
C ASN A 218 -5.59 -9.29 -10.98
N MET A 219 -6.39 -9.01 -9.95
CA MET A 219 -6.55 -9.87 -8.78
C MET A 219 -7.41 -11.10 -9.05
N ILE A 220 -8.62 -10.93 -9.61
CA ILE A 220 -9.62 -12.01 -9.67
C ILE A 220 -9.78 -12.66 -11.04
N ARG A 221 -9.43 -11.97 -12.14
CA ARG A 221 -9.71 -12.47 -13.50
C ARG A 221 -9.09 -13.85 -13.73
N LYS A 222 -7.87 -14.06 -13.20
CA LYS A 222 -7.10 -15.33 -13.19
C LYS A 222 -7.88 -16.55 -12.71
N HIS A 223 -8.86 -16.31 -11.85
CA HIS A 223 -9.69 -17.33 -11.23
C HIS A 223 -11.05 -17.43 -11.92
N LEU A 224 -11.55 -16.35 -12.51
CA LEU A 224 -12.84 -16.32 -13.21
C LEU A 224 -12.85 -17.18 -14.47
N GLY A 225 -11.73 -17.35 -15.16
CA GLY A 225 -11.63 -18.23 -16.33
C GLY A 225 -12.07 -19.68 -16.06
N TRP A 226 -11.92 -20.17 -14.83
CA TRP A 226 -12.40 -21.49 -14.43
C TRP A 226 -13.92 -21.64 -14.48
N LEU A 227 -14.65 -20.55 -14.22
CA LEU A 227 -16.10 -20.56 -14.23
C LEU A 227 -16.62 -20.87 -15.65
N VAL A 228 -15.89 -20.47 -16.70
CA VAL A 228 -16.23 -20.76 -18.11
C VAL A 228 -16.05 -22.25 -18.40
N ILE A 229 -14.94 -22.83 -17.94
CA ILE A 229 -14.64 -24.27 -18.09
C ILE A 229 -15.75 -25.08 -17.40
N TRP A 230 -16.06 -24.75 -16.15
CA TRP A 230 -17.11 -25.44 -15.40
C TRP A 230 -18.49 -25.24 -16.01
N GLY A 231 -18.80 -24.05 -16.53
CA GLY A 231 -20.02 -23.80 -17.31
C GLY A 231 -20.15 -24.75 -18.49
N ALA A 232 -19.06 -24.99 -19.24
CA ALA A 232 -19.04 -25.98 -20.31
C ALA A 232 -19.18 -27.42 -19.80
N VAL A 233 -18.48 -27.80 -18.75
CA VAL A 233 -18.49 -29.18 -18.21
C VAL A 233 -19.88 -29.52 -17.66
N PHE A 234 -20.45 -28.67 -16.80
CA PHE A 234 -21.77 -28.88 -16.23
C PHE A 234 -22.87 -28.77 -17.28
N GLY A 235 -22.77 -27.82 -18.20
CA GLY A 235 -23.67 -27.73 -19.35
C GLY A 235 -23.66 -29.03 -20.15
N GLY A 236 -22.48 -29.53 -20.50
CA GLY A 236 -22.33 -30.81 -21.21
C GLY A 236 -22.92 -31.98 -20.44
N ALA A 237 -22.65 -32.08 -19.14
CA ALA A 237 -23.20 -33.12 -18.26
C ALA A 237 -24.73 -33.08 -18.23
N ILE A 238 -25.34 -31.89 -18.09
CA ILE A 238 -26.79 -31.70 -18.13
C ILE A 238 -27.36 -32.12 -19.50
N GLY A 239 -26.70 -31.75 -20.59
CA GLY A 239 -27.10 -32.17 -21.93
C GLY A 239 -27.11 -33.69 -22.10
N VAL A 240 -26.11 -34.38 -21.55
CA VAL A 240 -26.05 -35.86 -21.56
C VAL A 240 -27.16 -36.45 -20.70
N THR A 241 -27.34 -36.00 -19.46
CA THR A 241 -28.33 -36.59 -18.55
C THR A 241 -29.76 -36.42 -19.06
N LEU A 242 -30.11 -35.24 -19.58
CA LEU A 242 -31.42 -34.97 -20.18
C LEU A 242 -31.68 -35.88 -21.39
N SER A 243 -30.67 -36.04 -22.25
CA SER A 243 -30.81 -36.88 -23.45
C SER A 243 -30.93 -38.36 -23.12
N SER A 244 -30.15 -38.83 -22.14
CA SER A 244 -30.23 -40.22 -21.66
C SER A 244 -31.58 -40.52 -21.03
N LEU A 245 -32.16 -39.56 -20.29
CA LEU A 245 -33.51 -39.69 -19.73
C LEU A 245 -34.58 -39.76 -20.83
N GLN A 246 -34.47 -38.93 -21.88
CA GLN A 246 -35.37 -38.95 -23.03
C GLN A 246 -35.28 -40.24 -23.86
N LEU A 247 -34.13 -40.91 -23.85
CA LEU A 247 -33.95 -42.19 -24.53
C LEU A 247 -34.49 -43.38 -23.72
N LEU A 248 -34.66 -43.22 -22.41
CA LEU A 248 -35.18 -44.24 -21.48
C LEU A 248 -36.71 -44.14 -21.27
N ALA A 249 -37.31 -42.97 -21.56
CA ALA A 249 -38.74 -42.69 -21.45
C ALA A 249 -39.47 -42.95 -22.78
#